data_AF-A0A811NNH7-F1
#
_entry.id   AF-A0A811NNH7-F1
#
_cell.length_a   1.000
_cell.length_b   1.000
_cell.length_c   1.000
_cell.angle_alpha   90.00
_cell.angle_beta   90.00
_cell.angle_gamma   90.00
#
_symmetry.space_group_name_H-M   'P 1'
#
loop_
_entity.id
_entity.type
_entity.pdbx_description
1 polymer ?
#
loop_
_entity_poly.entity_id
_entity_poly.type
_entity_poly.pdbx_seq_one_letter_code
_entity_poly.pdbx_strand_id
1 'polypeptide(L)'
;MEEEEANLSAGDGEEEEEAAEHASGGGGLDFDPTEDELVLHFLRPQLRGFPPRVAGAVLEADACGAAPWELLARYGLRERGHFFVARGRGRGRTAVRRAVAGAGSWMRSATRLGQSVTDLGVVVRWSRAKFCFYVPQPGLGPGPGQGRQLRSAGWVLEEYQITDPRCYRRADEEEEDRYWVLCRVRRSGDHGRRTEAGAGAGTPPPGWNRVPE
;
A
#
# COMPACT_ATOMS: atom_id res chain seq x y z
N MET A 1 2.00 -26.79 71.84
CA MET A 1 2.82 -25.65 72.29
C MET A 1 3.54 -25.17 71.05
N GLU A 2 2.88 -24.26 70.33
CA GLU A 2 3.12 -22.79 70.44
C GLU A 2 4.32 -22.47 69.53
N GLU A 3 4.10 -22.06 68.27
CA GLU A 3 3.83 -20.68 67.79
C GLU A 3 4.93 -19.67 68.18
N GLU A 4 5.64 -19.12 67.17
CA GLU A 4 5.90 -17.68 66.93
C GLU A 4 6.79 -17.54 65.66
N GLU A 5 6.26 -17.05 64.52
CA GLU A 5 6.43 -15.69 63.93
C GLU A 5 7.89 -15.29 63.59
N ALA A 6 8.28 -14.42 62.64
CA ALA A 6 7.69 -13.47 61.69
C ALA A 6 8.83 -13.16 60.66
N ASN A 7 8.61 -13.08 59.34
CA ASN A 7 8.14 -11.93 58.53
C ASN A 7 9.25 -10.97 57.99
N LEU A 8 9.12 -10.62 56.69
CA LEU A 8 9.55 -9.40 55.94
C LEU A 8 10.97 -9.20 55.36
N SER A 9 11.01 -9.02 54.01
CA SER A 9 11.52 -7.86 53.21
C SER A 9 12.05 -8.37 51.85
N ALA A 10 11.52 -8.07 50.65
CA ALA A 10 11.24 -6.81 49.93
C ALA A 10 12.49 -6.12 49.31
N GLY A 11 12.42 -5.85 47.99
CA GLY A 11 13.26 -4.95 47.17
C GLY A 11 14.11 -5.68 46.11
N ASP A 12 13.81 -5.71 44.81
CA ASP A 12 13.71 -4.67 43.74
C ASP A 12 15.07 -4.17 43.18
N GLY A 13 15.14 -4.12 41.84
CA GLY A 13 16.25 -3.61 41.00
C GLY A 13 17.17 -4.73 40.52
N GLU A 14 17.38 -5.00 39.23
CA GLU A 14 17.77 -4.05 38.20
C GLU A 14 17.17 -4.38 36.82
N GLU A 15 16.83 -3.31 36.12
CA GLU A 15 16.15 -3.22 34.83
C GLU A 15 17.09 -3.51 33.65
N GLU A 16 16.48 -4.07 32.60
CA GLU A 16 16.62 -3.73 31.17
C GLU A 16 17.93 -3.12 30.66
N GLU A 17 18.73 -3.89 29.91
CA GLU A 17 19.29 -3.43 28.63
C GLU A 17 19.80 -4.62 27.81
N GLU A 18 19.09 -4.96 26.73
CA GLU A 18 19.66 -5.11 25.38
C GLU A 18 18.54 -5.53 24.43
N ALA A 19 17.79 -4.51 24.00
CA ALA A 19 17.13 -4.55 22.71
C ALA A 19 18.18 -4.55 21.60
N ALA A 20 17.83 -5.18 20.49
CA ALA A 20 18.50 -5.13 19.19
C ALA A 20 19.58 -6.19 18.89
N GLU A 21 19.24 -7.48 19.02
CA GLU A 21 19.82 -8.48 18.11
C GLU A 21 19.11 -8.42 16.74
N HIS A 22 19.67 -7.54 15.89
CA HIS A 22 20.04 -7.81 14.51
C HIS A 22 19.25 -8.93 13.80
N ALA A 23 18.04 -8.59 13.34
CA ALA A 23 17.43 -9.25 12.20
C ALA A 23 18.16 -8.84 10.90
N SER A 24 19.42 -9.26 10.76
CA SER A 24 20.16 -9.24 9.49
C SER A 24 20.66 -10.65 9.22
N GLY A 25 19.81 -11.45 8.57
CA GLY A 25 20.16 -12.83 8.24
C GLY A 25 18.96 -13.79 8.19
N GLY A 26 17.93 -13.46 7.42
CA GLY A 26 16.89 -14.42 7.08
C GLY A 26 16.36 -14.08 5.71
N GLY A 27 16.50 -14.97 4.74
CA GLY A 27 15.85 -14.87 3.43
C GLY A 27 14.34 -14.79 3.63
N GLY A 28 13.83 -13.58 3.86
CA GLY A 28 12.42 -13.31 3.99
C GLY A 28 11.77 -13.54 2.63
N LEU A 29 10.81 -14.44 2.59
CA LEU A 29 9.89 -14.57 1.47
C LEU A 29 9.33 -13.18 1.19
N ASP A 30 9.63 -12.63 0.00
CA ASP A 30 9.07 -11.37 -0.44
C ASP A 30 7.55 -11.39 -0.26
N PHE A 31 7.01 -10.43 0.48
CA PHE A 31 5.57 -10.31 0.66
C PHE A 31 4.91 -9.93 -0.69
N ASP A 32 4.45 -10.95 -1.42
CA ASP A 32 3.79 -10.83 -2.73
C ASP A 32 2.44 -11.58 -2.74
N PRO A 33 1.45 -11.10 -1.98
CA PRO A 33 0.15 -11.76 -1.86
C PRO A 33 -0.61 -11.79 -3.20
N THR A 34 -1.32 -12.88 -3.41
CA THR A 34 -2.29 -13.08 -4.49
C THR A 34 -3.49 -12.15 -4.35
N GLU A 35 -4.30 -12.03 -5.40
CA GLU A 35 -5.54 -11.23 -5.36
C GLU A 35 -6.51 -11.77 -4.29
N ASP A 36 -6.58 -13.10 -4.12
CA ASP A 36 -7.42 -13.73 -3.10
C ASP A 36 -6.91 -13.44 -1.68
N GLU A 37 -5.60 -13.52 -1.44
CA GLU A 37 -5.02 -13.20 -0.13
C GLU A 37 -5.23 -11.73 0.21
N LEU A 38 -4.97 -10.81 -0.74
CA LEU A 38 -5.23 -9.38 -0.56
C LEU A 38 -6.68 -9.10 -0.16
N VAL A 39 -7.65 -9.75 -0.81
CA VAL A 39 -9.06 -9.54 -0.55
C VAL A 39 -9.51 -10.22 0.75
N LEU A 40 -9.20 -11.50 0.93
CA LEU A 40 -9.75 -12.32 2.01
C LEU A 40 -9.01 -12.18 3.34
N HIS A 41 -7.69 -11.95 3.29
CA HIS A 41 -6.83 -11.97 4.48
C HIS A 41 -6.36 -10.58 4.93
N PHE A 42 -6.49 -9.56 4.07
CA PHE A 42 -6.13 -8.18 4.41
C PHE A 42 -7.32 -7.23 4.35
N LEU A 43 -7.93 -7.04 3.17
CA LEU A 43 -8.99 -6.05 2.99
C LEU A 43 -10.28 -6.38 3.73
N ARG A 44 -10.77 -7.62 3.63
CA ARG A 44 -12.01 -8.04 4.30
C ARG A 44 -11.90 -7.97 5.84
N PRO A 45 -10.81 -8.42 6.49
CA PRO A 45 -10.61 -8.22 7.92
C PRO A 45 -10.55 -6.74 8.31
N GLN A 46 -9.82 -5.90 7.57
CA GLN A 46 -9.75 -4.46 7.84
C GLN A 46 -11.14 -3.80 7.78
N LEU A 47 -11.96 -4.17 6.79
CA LEU A 47 -13.34 -3.70 6.64
C LEU A 47 -14.29 -4.17 7.75
N ARG A 48 -13.90 -5.19 8.52
CA ARG A 48 -14.62 -5.71 9.69
C ARG A 48 -14.07 -5.17 11.02
N GLY A 49 -13.06 -4.30 10.97
CA GLY A 49 -12.37 -3.80 12.16
C GLY A 49 -11.45 -4.83 12.83
N PHE A 50 -11.09 -5.92 12.14
CA PHE A 50 -10.10 -6.87 12.66
C PHE A 50 -8.67 -6.41 12.31
N PRO A 51 -7.69 -6.64 13.21
CA PRO A 51 -6.30 -6.34 12.91
C PRO A 51 -5.78 -7.19 11.74
N PRO A 52 -4.81 -6.68 10.96
CA PRO A 52 -4.23 -7.41 9.85
C PRO A 52 -3.49 -8.66 10.36
N ARG A 53 -3.61 -9.77 9.62
CA ARG A 53 -2.98 -11.06 9.99
C ARG A 53 -1.46 -11.00 10.08
N VAL A 54 -0.85 -10.14 9.26
CA VAL A 54 0.59 -9.89 9.25
C VAL A 54 0.79 -8.42 9.59
N ALA A 55 1.32 -8.14 10.78
CA ALA A 55 1.60 -6.79 11.23
C ALA A 55 2.58 -6.10 10.28
N GLY A 56 2.32 -4.84 9.94
CA GLY A 56 3.18 -4.04 9.07
C GLY A 56 3.15 -4.40 7.57
N ALA A 57 2.47 -5.47 7.16
CA ALA A 57 2.42 -5.89 5.75
C ALA A 57 1.63 -4.93 4.84
N VAL A 58 0.63 -4.24 5.42
CA VAL A 58 -0.19 -3.23 4.74
C VAL A 58 -0.28 -2.00 5.65
N LEU A 59 0.05 -0.83 5.11
CA LEU A 59 0.19 0.42 5.86
C LEU A 59 -1.01 1.35 5.61
N GLU A 60 -1.40 2.18 6.57
CA GLU A 60 -2.48 3.16 6.33
C GLU A 60 -1.92 4.45 5.71
N ALA A 61 -2.22 4.72 4.44
CA ALA A 61 -1.73 5.91 3.73
C ALA A 61 -2.52 6.21 2.46
N ASP A 62 -2.64 7.48 2.05
CA ASP A 62 -3.15 7.80 0.71
C ASP A 62 -2.13 7.44 -0.38
N ALA A 63 -2.34 6.32 -1.05
CA ALA A 63 -1.49 5.83 -2.14
C ALA A 63 -1.41 6.79 -3.34
N CYS A 64 -2.32 7.76 -3.45
CA CYS A 64 -2.33 8.77 -4.52
C CYS A 64 -1.94 10.17 -4.03
N GLY A 65 -1.58 10.34 -2.75
CA GLY A 65 -1.27 11.64 -2.15
C GLY A 65 0.13 12.17 -2.48
N ALA A 66 1.03 11.31 -2.97
CA ALA A 66 2.40 11.66 -3.33
C ALA A 66 2.86 10.87 -4.57
N ALA A 67 4.04 11.19 -5.08
CA ALA A 67 4.65 10.38 -6.13
C ALA A 67 4.94 8.96 -5.60
N PRO A 68 4.90 7.91 -6.42
CA PRO A 68 5.08 6.54 -5.94
C PRO A 68 6.42 6.30 -5.21
N TRP A 69 7.52 6.89 -5.69
CA TRP A 69 8.83 6.78 -5.02
C TRP A 69 8.87 7.52 -3.68
N GLU A 70 8.24 8.69 -3.58
CA GLU A 70 8.14 9.46 -2.32
C GLU A 70 7.27 8.73 -1.31
N LEU A 71 6.12 8.19 -1.76
CA LEU A 71 5.23 7.40 -0.92
C LEU A 71 5.97 6.22 -0.32
N LEU A 72 6.66 5.42 -1.15
CA LEU A 72 7.38 4.25 -0.67
C LEU A 72 8.54 4.63 0.26
N ALA A 73 9.31 5.67 -0.08
CA ALA A 73 10.41 6.14 0.75
C ALA A 73 9.98 6.57 2.16
N ARG A 74 8.80 7.20 2.31
CA ARG A 74 8.23 7.57 3.63
C ARG A 74 8.04 6.39 4.57
N TYR A 75 7.91 5.19 4.02
CA TYR A 75 7.67 3.95 4.78
C TYR A 75 8.85 2.97 4.67
N GLY A 76 10.03 3.42 4.23
CA GLY A 76 11.21 2.55 4.08
C GLY A 76 11.08 1.49 2.98
N LEU A 77 10.11 1.64 2.07
CA LEU A 77 9.86 0.73 0.97
C LEU A 77 10.58 1.20 -0.30
N ARG A 78 10.94 0.26 -1.19
CA ARG A 78 11.73 0.56 -2.40
C ARG A 78 10.95 0.28 -3.69
N GLU A 79 10.53 -0.95 -3.89
CA GLU A 79 10.01 -1.40 -5.20
C GLU A 79 8.50 -1.62 -5.23
N ARG A 80 7.92 -1.94 -4.07
CA ARG A 80 6.52 -2.26 -3.88
C ARG A 80 6.06 -1.90 -2.48
N GLY A 81 4.76 -1.66 -2.34
CA GLY A 81 4.10 -1.42 -1.06
C GLY A 81 2.59 -1.65 -1.14
N HIS A 82 2.00 -1.97 0.00
CA HIS A 82 0.57 -2.20 0.15
C HIS A 82 0.00 -1.19 1.14
N PHE A 83 -1.12 -0.59 0.79
CA PHE A 83 -1.70 0.51 1.56
C PHE A 83 -3.21 0.36 1.74
N PHE A 84 -3.70 0.53 2.97
CA PHE A 84 -5.10 0.78 3.23
C PHE A 84 -5.41 2.25 3.02
N VAL A 85 -6.44 2.53 2.25
CA VAL A 85 -6.89 3.90 1.95
C VAL A 85 -8.36 4.05 2.33
N ALA A 86 -8.67 4.96 3.25
CA ALA A 86 -10.04 5.29 3.59
C ALA A 86 -10.70 6.08 2.44
N ARG A 87 -11.94 5.70 2.07
CA ARG A 87 -12.72 6.32 1.00
C ARG A 87 -14.10 6.68 1.48
N GLY A 88 -14.58 7.86 1.11
CA GLY A 88 -15.95 8.28 1.39
C GLY A 88 -16.96 7.62 0.43
N ARG A 89 -18.08 7.09 0.95
CA ARG A 89 -19.15 6.45 0.18
C ARG A 89 -19.95 7.41 -0.72
N GLY A 90 -19.86 8.72 -0.50
CA GLY A 90 -20.59 9.74 -1.28
C GLY A 90 -19.80 10.46 -2.37
N ARG A 91 -18.47 10.30 -2.45
CA ARG A 91 -17.65 10.92 -3.51
C ARG A 91 -17.11 9.87 -4.44
N GLY A 92 -17.83 9.65 -5.55
CA GLY A 92 -17.39 8.80 -6.64
C GLY A 92 -16.05 9.23 -7.20
N ARG A 93 -14.95 8.68 -6.67
CA ARG A 93 -13.63 8.76 -7.32
C ARG A 93 -13.36 7.51 -8.13
N THR A 94 -14.29 7.25 -9.06
CA THR A 94 -14.04 6.61 -10.35
C THR A 94 -13.16 7.49 -11.25
N ALA A 95 -12.33 8.35 -10.66
CA ALA A 95 -11.52 9.31 -11.38
C ALA A 95 -10.60 8.55 -12.34
N VAL A 96 -10.75 8.85 -13.62
CA VAL A 96 -9.88 8.32 -14.69
C VAL A 96 -8.46 8.85 -14.50
N ARG A 97 -8.29 10.03 -13.88
CA ARG A 97 -7.01 10.65 -13.57
C ARG A 97 -6.95 11.12 -12.13
N ARG A 98 -5.83 10.86 -11.43
CA ARG A 98 -5.53 11.37 -10.08
C ARG A 98 -4.20 12.14 -10.15
N ALA A 99 -4.28 13.47 -10.11
CA ALA A 99 -3.10 14.33 -10.16
C ALA A 99 -2.34 14.32 -8.84
N VAL A 100 -1.01 14.30 -8.92
CA VAL A 100 -0.10 14.47 -7.80
C VAL A 100 0.62 15.78 -8.01
N ALA A 101 0.40 16.75 -7.12
CA ALA A 101 0.96 18.09 -7.22
C ALA A 101 2.49 18.03 -7.36
N GLY A 102 3.04 18.80 -8.29
CA GLY A 102 4.49 18.88 -8.53
C GLY A 102 5.14 17.66 -9.19
N ALA A 103 4.48 16.49 -9.23
CA ALA A 103 5.11 15.26 -9.72
C ALA A 103 4.51 14.72 -11.03
N GLY A 104 3.20 14.49 -11.08
CA GLY A 104 2.62 13.73 -12.20
C GLY A 104 1.14 13.41 -12.03
N SER A 105 0.70 12.33 -12.66
CA SER A 105 -0.69 11.87 -12.56
C SER A 105 -0.79 10.35 -12.71
N TRP A 106 -1.56 9.73 -11.83
CA TRP A 106 -2.08 8.38 -12.04
C TRP A 106 -3.19 8.43 -13.09
N MET A 107 -3.13 7.56 -14.08
CA MET A 107 -4.19 7.40 -15.09
C MET A 107 -4.69 5.97 -15.09
N ARG A 108 -6.01 5.80 -15.03
CA ARG A 108 -6.66 4.48 -15.05
C ARG A 108 -6.41 3.82 -16.40
N SER A 109 -5.86 2.61 -16.36
CA SER A 109 -5.59 1.82 -17.56
C SER A 109 -6.60 0.69 -17.75
N ALA A 110 -7.10 0.10 -16.66
CA ALA A 110 -8.02 -1.03 -16.73
C ALA A 110 -8.84 -1.16 -15.44
N THR A 111 -9.99 -1.82 -15.54
CA THR A 111 -10.75 -2.30 -14.38
C THR A 111 -11.10 -3.77 -14.62
N ARG A 112 -10.96 -4.61 -13.59
CA ARG A 112 -11.29 -6.04 -13.63
C ARG A 112 -12.24 -6.36 -12.48
N LEU A 113 -13.28 -7.14 -12.75
CA LEU A 113 -14.09 -7.77 -11.71
C LEU A 113 -13.52 -9.15 -11.37
N GLY A 114 -13.61 -9.53 -10.10
CA GLY A 114 -13.14 -10.80 -9.61
C GLY A 114 -14.00 -11.30 -8.45
N GLN A 115 -13.73 -12.53 -8.05
CA GLN A 115 -14.38 -13.17 -6.92
C GLN A 115 -13.38 -14.08 -6.21
N SER A 116 -13.48 -14.13 -4.89
CA SER A 116 -12.72 -15.03 -4.02
C SER A 116 -13.71 -15.81 -3.16
N VAL A 117 -13.35 -17.01 -2.73
CA VAL A 117 -14.23 -17.86 -1.90
C VAL A 117 -13.54 -18.11 -0.56
N THR A 118 -14.22 -17.83 0.54
CA THR A 118 -13.71 -18.11 1.89
C THR A 118 -13.73 -19.62 2.17
N ASP A 119 -13.00 -20.07 3.18
CA ASP A 119 -13.04 -21.46 3.68
C ASP A 119 -14.46 -21.95 4.03
N LEU A 120 -15.37 -21.04 4.42
CA LEU A 120 -16.78 -21.32 4.72
C LEU A 120 -17.71 -21.29 3.49
N GLY A 121 -17.16 -21.22 2.27
CA GLY A 121 -17.93 -21.19 1.02
C GLY A 121 -18.57 -19.85 0.66
N VAL A 122 -18.33 -18.78 1.43
CA VAL A 122 -18.85 -17.44 1.12
C VAL A 122 -18.12 -16.83 -0.08
N VAL A 123 -18.86 -16.48 -1.12
CA VAL A 123 -18.34 -15.77 -2.30
C VAL A 123 -18.19 -14.28 -2.00
N VAL A 124 -16.98 -13.76 -2.14
CA VAL A 124 -16.62 -12.36 -1.97
C VAL A 124 -16.32 -11.74 -3.33
N ARG A 125 -17.21 -10.89 -3.82
CA ARG A 125 -17.04 -10.18 -5.10
C ARG A 125 -16.23 -8.91 -4.90
N TRP A 126 -15.29 -8.67 -5.82
CA TRP A 126 -14.41 -7.51 -5.75
C TRP A 126 -14.12 -6.93 -7.13
N SER A 127 -13.61 -5.70 -7.14
CA SER A 127 -13.11 -5.02 -8.33
C SER A 127 -11.66 -4.59 -8.11
N ARG A 128 -10.86 -4.63 -9.18
CA ARG A 128 -9.49 -4.13 -9.22
C ARG A 128 -9.36 -3.06 -10.29
N ALA A 129 -9.09 -1.82 -9.88
CA ALA A 129 -8.78 -0.72 -10.77
C ALA A 129 -7.25 -0.56 -10.89
N LYS A 130 -6.72 -0.66 -12.11
CA LYS A 130 -5.29 -0.49 -12.40
C LYS A 130 -5.03 0.92 -12.93
N PHE A 131 -3.99 1.55 -12.42
CA PHE A 131 -3.50 2.87 -12.84
C PHE A 131 -2.02 2.79 -13.19
N CYS A 132 -1.60 3.61 -14.15
CA CYS A 132 -0.20 3.83 -14.49
C CYS A 132 0.17 5.28 -14.15
N PHE A 133 1.36 5.50 -13.60
CA PHE A 133 1.84 6.85 -13.28
C PHE A 133 2.55 7.48 -14.47
N TYR A 134 2.18 8.71 -14.81
CA TYR A 134 2.80 9.49 -15.87
C TYR A 134 3.38 10.77 -15.31
N VAL A 135 4.57 11.11 -15.80
CA VAL A 135 5.28 12.34 -15.46
C VAL A 135 5.47 13.18 -16.72
N PRO A 136 5.62 14.50 -16.59
CA PRO A 136 5.94 15.31 -17.74
C PRO A 136 7.29 14.95 -18.35
N GLN A 137 7.38 15.00 -19.66
CA GLN A 137 8.62 14.74 -20.40
C GLN A 137 9.56 15.98 -20.32
N PRO A 138 10.80 15.85 -19.79
CA PRO A 138 11.80 16.90 -19.81
C PRO A 138 12.22 17.24 -21.24
N GLY A 139 12.57 18.49 -21.48
CA GLY A 139 13.18 18.93 -22.74
C GLY A 139 12.22 19.07 -23.92
N LEU A 140 10.99 18.57 -23.83
CA LEU A 140 9.95 18.80 -24.82
C LEU A 140 8.92 19.78 -24.23
N GLY A 141 9.14 21.07 -24.50
CA GLY A 141 8.17 22.10 -24.19
C GLY A 141 6.85 21.88 -24.95
N PRO A 142 5.75 22.50 -24.54
CA PRO A 142 4.54 22.51 -25.35
C PRO A 142 4.87 23.09 -26.73
N GLY A 143 4.75 22.29 -27.79
CA GLY A 143 4.79 22.82 -29.16
C GLY A 143 3.64 23.81 -29.38
N PRO A 144 3.70 24.68 -30.40
CA PRO A 144 2.60 25.58 -30.72
C PRO A 144 1.31 24.76 -30.94
N GLY A 145 0.34 24.93 -30.04
CA GLY A 145 -0.94 24.21 -30.05
C GLY A 145 -0.96 22.82 -29.39
N GLN A 146 0.16 22.35 -28.82
CA GLN A 146 0.24 21.03 -28.19
C GLN A 146 0.44 21.14 -26.67
N GLY A 147 -0.37 20.39 -25.91
CA GLY A 147 -0.21 20.30 -24.46
C GLY A 147 1.11 19.65 -24.04
N ARG A 148 1.48 19.79 -22.76
CA ARG A 148 2.70 19.18 -22.20
C ARG A 148 2.69 17.66 -22.39
N GLN A 149 3.69 17.13 -23.10
CA GLN A 149 3.80 15.69 -23.33
C GLN A 149 4.10 14.94 -22.02
N LEU A 150 3.45 13.80 -21.84
CA LEU A 150 3.58 12.94 -20.68
C LEU A 150 4.24 11.62 -21.09
N ARG A 151 5.10 11.09 -20.23
CA ARG A 151 5.69 9.75 -20.39
C ARG A 151 5.36 8.88 -19.19
N SER A 152 5.27 7.57 -19.42
CA SER A 152 5.13 6.59 -18.34
C SER A 152 6.34 6.67 -17.42
N ALA A 153 6.12 6.68 -16.11
CA ALA A 153 7.18 6.58 -15.11
C ALA A 153 7.48 5.12 -14.72
N GLY A 154 6.81 4.14 -15.36
CA GLY A 154 6.98 2.73 -15.05
C GLY A 154 6.39 2.30 -13.70
N TRP A 155 5.47 3.07 -13.12
CA TRP A 155 4.80 2.74 -11.86
C TRP A 155 3.35 2.34 -12.07
N VAL A 156 2.91 1.35 -11.30
CA VAL A 156 1.56 0.79 -11.34
C VAL A 156 0.95 0.86 -9.94
N LEU A 157 -0.32 1.26 -9.90
CA LEU A 157 -1.17 1.20 -8.72
C LEU A 157 -2.36 0.28 -9.05
N GLU A 158 -2.62 -0.71 -8.20
CA GLU A 158 -3.78 -1.58 -8.26
C GLU A 158 -4.63 -1.35 -7.00
N GLU A 159 -5.85 -0.85 -7.18
CA GLU A 159 -6.81 -0.58 -6.11
C GLU A 159 -7.86 -1.69 -6.09
N TYR A 160 -7.94 -2.41 -4.97
CA TYR A 160 -8.88 -3.48 -4.71
C TYR A 160 -10.00 -2.99 -3.81
N GLN A 161 -11.24 -3.30 -4.21
CA GLN A 161 -12.45 -2.97 -3.46
C GLN A 161 -13.39 -4.17 -3.45
N ILE A 162 -13.88 -4.55 -2.27
CA ILE A 162 -15.00 -5.50 -2.15
C ILE A 162 -16.29 -4.77 -2.56
N THR A 163 -16.97 -5.30 -3.58
CA THR A 163 -18.10 -4.62 -4.23
C THR A 163 -19.44 -4.93 -3.58
N ASP A 164 -19.52 -5.99 -2.77
CA ASP A 164 -20.70 -6.35 -2.01
C ASP A 164 -20.45 -6.11 -0.50
N PRO A 165 -21.03 -5.04 0.09
CA PRO A 165 -20.86 -4.75 1.51
C PRO A 165 -21.28 -5.88 2.45
N ARG A 166 -22.21 -6.74 2.03
CA ARG A 166 -22.68 -7.88 2.84
C ARG A 166 -21.57 -8.91 3.10
N CYS A 167 -20.48 -8.88 2.33
CA CYS A 167 -19.34 -9.75 2.54
C CYS A 167 -18.51 -9.37 3.77
N TYR A 168 -18.60 -8.12 4.23
CA TYR A 168 -17.81 -7.61 5.36
C TYR A 168 -18.62 -6.87 6.43
N ARG A 169 -19.91 -6.65 6.23
CA ARG A 169 -20.78 -5.89 7.13
C ARG A 169 -22.07 -6.64 7.42
N ARG A 170 -22.62 -6.51 8.62
CA ARG A 170 -23.96 -7.02 8.92
C ARG A 170 -25.04 -6.10 8.35
N ALA A 171 -26.27 -6.60 8.24
CA ALA A 171 -27.37 -5.83 7.66
C ALA A 171 -27.87 -4.72 8.59
N ASP A 172 -27.77 -4.93 9.91
CA ASP A 172 -28.22 -4.09 11.01
C ASP A 172 -27.23 -3.00 11.43
N GLU A 173 -25.97 -3.09 11.01
CA GLU A 173 -24.98 -2.05 11.28
C GLU A 173 -25.42 -0.73 10.60
N GLU A 174 -24.99 0.44 11.09
CA GLU A 174 -25.22 1.71 10.39
C GLU A 174 -24.20 1.91 9.27
N GLU A 175 -24.64 2.41 8.12
CA GLU A 175 -23.74 2.58 6.98
C GLU A 175 -22.74 3.70 7.27
N GLU A 176 -21.50 3.33 7.58
CA GLU A 176 -20.43 4.32 7.76
C GLU A 176 -20.15 5.07 6.46
N ASP A 177 -19.95 6.39 6.59
CA ASP A 177 -19.58 7.28 5.48
C ASP A 177 -18.27 6.88 4.82
N ARG A 178 -17.43 6.08 5.48
CA ARG A 178 -16.12 5.66 4.99
C ARG A 178 -16.02 4.15 4.87
N TYR A 179 -15.23 3.70 3.91
CA TYR A 179 -14.84 2.31 3.75
C TYR A 179 -13.37 2.22 3.34
N TRP A 180 -12.74 1.08 3.59
CA TRP A 180 -11.36 0.84 3.20
C TRP A 180 -11.28 0.25 1.79
N VAL A 181 -10.27 0.70 1.02
CA VAL A 181 -9.75 -0.01 -0.15
C VAL A 181 -8.31 -0.42 0.10
N LEU A 182 -7.84 -1.44 -0.60
CA LEU A 182 -6.44 -1.87 -0.56
C LEU A 182 -5.74 -1.47 -1.85
N CYS A 183 -4.64 -0.75 -1.75
CA CYS A 183 -3.82 -0.29 -2.86
C CYS A 183 -2.49 -1.03 -2.88
N ARG A 184 -2.13 -1.66 -4.00
CA ARG A 184 -0.80 -2.19 -4.28
C ARG A 184 -0.07 -1.25 -5.23
N VAL A 185 1.02 -0.64 -4.77
CA VAL A 185 1.90 0.21 -5.58
C VAL A 185 3.17 -0.57 -5.90
N ARG A 186 3.60 -0.59 -7.16
CA ARG A 186 4.81 -1.31 -7.59
C ARG A 186 5.41 -0.76 -8.87
N ARG A 187 6.67 -1.10 -9.13
CA ARG A 187 7.29 -0.89 -10.44
C ARG A 187 6.73 -1.88 -11.48
N SER A 188 6.54 -1.42 -12.71
CA SER A 188 6.22 -2.25 -13.86
C SER A 188 7.53 -2.83 -14.40
N GLY A 189 7.65 -4.16 -14.43
CA GLY A 189 8.88 -4.88 -14.80
C GLY A 189 9.37 -4.67 -16.25
N ASP A 190 8.68 -3.85 -17.05
CA ASP A 190 8.93 -3.70 -18.49
C ASP A 190 9.84 -2.51 -18.89
N HIS A 191 10.37 -1.75 -17.93
CA HIS A 191 11.32 -0.66 -18.25
C HIS A 191 12.80 -1.06 -18.06
N GLY A 192 13.08 -2.36 -17.85
CA GLY A 192 14.45 -2.88 -17.64
C GLY A 192 15.03 -3.72 -18.78
N ARG A 193 14.26 -4.05 -19.84
CA ARG A 193 14.72 -4.93 -20.93
C ARG A 193 14.31 -4.51 -22.35
N ARG A 194 13.95 -3.24 -22.55
CA ARG A 194 13.95 -2.67 -23.90
C ARG A 194 15.10 -1.69 -23.97
N THR A 195 16.19 -2.15 -24.57
CA THR A 195 17.37 -1.41 -24.98
C THR A 195 17.03 0.04 -25.35
N GLU A 196 17.49 0.98 -24.53
CA GLU A 196 17.79 2.33 -24.98
C GLU A 196 19.30 2.49 -24.95
N ALA A 197 19.91 2.30 -26.12
CA ALA A 197 20.96 3.23 -26.51
C ALA A 197 20.31 4.63 -26.53
N GLY A 198 20.50 5.36 -25.43
CA GLY A 198 20.30 6.81 -25.34
C GLY A 198 18.86 7.34 -25.37
N ALA A 199 18.11 7.24 -24.26
CA ALA A 199 17.04 8.21 -23.94
C ALA A 199 16.54 8.14 -22.48
N GLY A 200 17.44 8.34 -21.51
CA GLY A 200 17.11 8.90 -20.18
C GLY A 200 15.77 8.49 -19.56
N ALA A 201 15.68 7.23 -19.09
CA ALA A 201 14.69 6.81 -18.11
C ALA A 201 14.57 7.86 -17.01
N GLY A 202 13.36 8.10 -16.49
CA GLY A 202 13.16 9.00 -15.34
C GLY A 202 13.88 8.45 -14.11
N THR A 203 15.16 8.77 -14.00
CA THR A 203 16.01 8.43 -12.86
C THR A 203 15.53 9.29 -11.69
N PRO A 204 15.39 8.73 -10.48
CA PRO A 204 15.27 9.54 -9.28
C PRO A 204 16.45 10.54 -9.22
N PRO A 205 16.28 11.73 -8.63
CA PRO A 205 17.38 12.69 -8.52
C PRO A 205 18.60 12.02 -7.87
N PRO A 206 19.82 12.30 -8.34
CA PRO A 206 21.02 11.72 -7.76
C PRO A 206 21.08 12.05 -6.26
N GLY A 207 21.18 11.01 -5.41
CA GLY A 207 21.29 11.16 -3.95
C GLY A 207 20.19 10.53 -3.10
N TRP A 208 19.08 10.06 -3.68
CA TRP A 208 17.94 9.50 -2.89
C TRP A 208 18.25 8.20 -2.12
N ASN A 209 19.35 7.52 -2.43
CA ASN A 209 19.76 6.27 -1.77
C ASN A 209 20.55 6.49 -0.45
N ARG A 210 20.74 7.73 0.01
CA ARG A 210 21.34 7.97 1.33
C ARG A 210 20.28 7.88 2.40
N VAL A 211 20.28 6.77 3.13
CA VAL A 211 19.71 6.69 4.47
C VAL A 211 20.53 7.65 5.35
N PRO A 212 19.91 8.57 6.10
CA PRO A 212 20.65 9.33 7.10
C PRO A 212 21.10 8.39 8.22
N GLU A 213 22.39 8.42 8.56
CA GLU A 213 22.90 7.93 9.83
C GLU A 213 22.40 8.80 10.99
#